data_AF-A0A6C0LDJ4-F1
#
_entry.id   AF-A0A6C0LDJ4-F1
#
_cell.length_a   1.000
_cell.length_b   1.000
_cell.length_c   1.000
_cell.angle_alpha   90.00
_cell.angle_beta   90.00
_cell.angle_gamma   90.00
#
_symmetry.space_group_name_H-M   'P 1'
#
loop_
_entity.id
_entity.type
_entity.pdbx_description
1 polymer ?
#
loop_
_entity_poly.entity_id
_entity_poly.type
_entity_poly.pdbx_seq_one_letter_code
_entity_poly.pdbx_strand_id
1 'polypeptide(L)'
;MDNVLNNVGCAVNASDSPEIQEKKSKAVVKNVDTNKVLEYFKESIDSTNSYTLDEYKKLITAAFKEAAKKTSKRSSKSGEEVVKREPTKYNIFVKEEILKLKAENPDKQYKDLMKMAADKWNENKLAV
;
A
#
# COMPACT_ATOMS: atom_id res chain seq x y z
N MET A 1 -66.00 22.70 -28.40
CA MET A 1 -66.09 23.61 -27.25
C MET A 1 -65.22 22.96 -26.19
N ASP A 2 -63.99 23.36 -25.90
CA ASP A 2 -63.35 24.64 -26.14
C ASP A 2 -61.85 24.51 -26.41
N ASN A 3 -61.42 25.49 -27.17
CA ASN A 3 -60.08 25.80 -27.63
C ASN A 3 -59.33 26.51 -26.50
N VAL A 4 -58.18 25.99 -26.06
CA VAL A 4 -57.16 26.81 -25.39
C VAL A 4 -55.79 26.37 -25.89
N LEU A 5 -55.40 26.93 -27.04
CA LEU A 5 -54.03 27.36 -27.26
C LEU A 5 -53.71 28.43 -26.22
N ASN A 6 -52.68 28.22 -25.39
CA ASN A 6 -51.68 29.27 -25.31
C ASN A 6 -50.29 28.73 -25.00
N ASN A 7 -49.45 28.99 -26.00
CA ASN A 7 -48.03 28.79 -26.10
C ASN A 7 -47.33 29.89 -25.30
N VAL A 8 -46.50 29.53 -24.33
CA VAL A 8 -45.35 30.35 -23.94
C VAL A 8 -44.15 29.43 -23.91
N GLY A 9 -43.50 29.33 -25.07
CA GLY A 9 -42.12 28.89 -25.13
C GLY A 9 -41.23 29.90 -24.40
N CYS A 10 -40.32 29.39 -23.59
CA CYS A 10 -39.06 30.06 -23.34
C CYS A 10 -37.98 28.97 -23.31
N ALA A 11 -37.29 28.85 -24.44
CA ALA A 11 -36.06 28.10 -24.55
C ALA A 11 -34.99 28.78 -23.71
N VAL A 12 -34.24 28.02 -22.91
CA VAL A 12 -32.83 28.33 -22.66
C VAL A 12 -32.09 27.08 -22.15
N ASN A 13 -31.14 26.68 -23.00
CA ASN A 13 -29.79 26.24 -22.68
C ASN A 13 -29.56 24.81 -22.14
N ALA A 14 -29.02 24.02 -23.08
CA ALA A 14 -28.11 22.94 -22.82
C ALA A 14 -27.06 23.29 -21.76
N SER A 15 -26.85 22.36 -20.83
CA SER A 15 -25.53 22.07 -20.27
C SER A 15 -25.55 20.60 -19.90
N ASP A 16 -24.91 19.85 -20.78
CA ASP A 16 -24.48 18.48 -20.61
C ASP A 16 -23.46 18.38 -19.47
N SER A 17 -23.28 17.16 -18.97
CA SER A 17 -22.18 16.69 -18.12
C SER A 17 -22.27 16.84 -16.58
N PRO A 18 -21.64 15.88 -15.86
CA PRO A 18 -22.36 15.03 -14.93
C PRO A 18 -21.75 15.06 -13.52
N GLU A 19 -22.26 14.18 -12.66
CA GLU A 19 -21.46 13.53 -11.63
C GLU A 19 -20.99 14.41 -10.45
N ILE A 20 -21.81 14.41 -9.39
CA ILE A 20 -21.26 14.44 -8.03
C ILE A 20 -21.66 13.11 -7.36
N GLN A 21 -20.86 12.09 -7.66
CA GLN A 21 -20.73 10.96 -6.74
C GLN A 21 -20.11 11.52 -5.46
N GLU A 22 -20.89 11.58 -4.38
CA GLU A 22 -20.37 11.67 -3.02
C GLU A 22 -19.50 10.42 -2.77
N LYS A 23 -18.23 10.51 -3.15
CA LYS A 23 -17.19 9.58 -2.71
C LYS A 23 -16.93 9.89 -1.23
N LYS A 24 -17.78 9.34 -0.35
CA LYS A 24 -17.39 9.10 1.04
C LYS A 24 -16.17 8.19 1.00
N SER A 25 -14.99 8.78 1.14
CA SER A 25 -13.74 8.06 1.34
C SER A 25 -13.91 7.20 2.58
N LYS A 26 -14.21 5.91 2.39
CA LYS A 26 -14.09 4.91 3.45
C LYS A 26 -12.65 4.99 3.94
N ALA A 27 -12.47 5.53 5.15
CA ALA A 27 -11.19 5.53 5.83
C ALA A 27 -10.69 4.08 5.85
N VAL A 28 -9.51 3.86 5.27
CA VAL A 28 -8.84 2.56 5.33
C VAL A 28 -8.66 2.23 6.80
N VAL A 29 -9.43 1.24 7.28
CA VAL A 29 -9.35 0.76 8.66
C VAL A 29 -7.95 0.17 8.83
N LYS A 30 -7.05 0.95 9.43
CA LYS A 30 -5.72 0.49 9.83
C LYS A 30 -5.92 -0.49 10.97
N ASN A 31 -6.12 -1.76 10.64
CA ASN A 31 -6.25 -2.80 11.63
C ASN A 31 -4.85 -3.10 12.19
N VAL A 32 -4.70 -2.90 13.50
CA VAL A 32 -3.46 -3.14 14.22
C VAL A 32 -3.68 -4.32 15.14
N ASP A 33 -2.72 -5.23 15.16
CA ASP A 33 -2.76 -6.42 16.01
C ASP A 33 -2.91 -6.02 17.49
N THR A 34 -3.98 -6.50 18.12
CA THR A 34 -4.34 -6.21 19.52
C THR A 34 -3.20 -6.57 20.46
N ASN A 35 -2.49 -7.67 20.22
CA ASN A 35 -1.39 -8.10 21.08
C ASN A 35 -0.26 -7.07 21.13
N LYS A 36 0.08 -6.48 19.97
CA LYS A 36 1.11 -5.43 19.90
C LYS A 36 0.70 -4.19 20.65
N VAL A 37 -0.55 -3.77 20.54
CA VAL A 37 -1.05 -2.60 21.28
C VAL A 37 -0.99 -2.85 22.79
N LEU A 38 -1.31 -4.07 23.24
CA LEU A 38 -1.24 -4.44 24.65
C LEU A 38 0.20 -4.48 25.19
N GLU A 39 1.18 -4.92 24.41
CA GLU A 39 2.59 -4.87 24.80
C GLU A 39 3.06 -3.44 25.07
N TYR A 40 2.87 -2.52 24.11
CA TYR A 40 3.23 -1.11 24.30
C TYR A 40 2.46 -0.45 25.44
N PHE A 41 1.19 -0.82 25.61
CA PHE A 41 0.40 -0.30 26.71
C PHE A 41 0.93 -0.79 28.06
N LYS A 42 1.27 -2.07 28.21
CA LYS A 42 1.87 -2.64 29.42
C LYS A 42 3.20 -1.98 29.79
N GLU A 43 4.03 -1.67 28.81
CA GLU A 43 5.29 -0.94 29.01
C GLU A 43 5.08 0.51 29.47
N SER A 44 3.92 1.09 29.15
CA SER A 44 3.61 2.50 29.44
C SER A 44 2.81 2.70 30.73
N ILE A 45 2.38 1.63 31.40
CA ILE A 45 1.61 1.70 32.65
C ILE A 45 2.49 1.31 33.84
N ASP A 46 2.55 2.17 34.84
CA ASP A 46 3.08 1.81 36.15
C ASP A 46 1.94 1.33 37.03
N SER A 47 1.97 0.07 37.44
CA SER A 47 0.93 -0.51 38.32
C SER A 47 0.93 0.07 39.74
N THR A 48 1.93 0.89 40.06
CA THR A 48 2.08 1.59 41.34
C THR A 48 1.34 2.93 41.35
N ASN A 49 0.99 3.48 40.19
CA ASN A 49 0.31 4.77 40.04
C ASN A 49 -1.14 4.57 39.60
N SER A 50 -2.05 5.38 40.16
CA SER A 50 -3.46 5.41 39.73
C SER A 50 -3.62 6.48 38.64
N TYR A 51 -4.09 6.07 37.47
CA TYR A 51 -4.37 6.99 36.37
C TYR A 51 -5.87 7.33 36.29
N THR A 52 -6.16 8.54 35.86
CA THR A 52 -7.51 8.99 35.51
C THR A 52 -7.96 8.34 34.20
N LEU A 53 -9.27 8.34 33.97
CA LEU A 53 -9.86 7.80 32.73
C LEU A 53 -9.27 8.44 31.46
N ASP A 54 -8.96 9.74 31.51
CA ASP A 54 -8.43 10.47 30.37
C ASP A 54 -6.96 10.13 30.10
N GLU A 55 -6.20 9.80 31.13
CA GLU A 55 -4.83 9.30 30.99
C GLU A 55 -4.82 7.91 30.36
N TYR A 56 -5.69 7.00 30.79
CA TYR A 56 -5.82 5.69 30.15
C TYR A 56 -6.19 5.80 28.66
N LYS A 57 -7.14 6.68 28.31
CA LYS A 57 -7.49 6.93 26.91
C LYS A 57 -6.29 7.45 26.12
N LYS A 58 -5.52 8.38 26.68
CA LYS A 58 -4.30 8.92 26.04
C LYS A 58 -3.25 7.83 25.84
N LEU A 59 -2.99 7.01 26.84
CA LEU A 59 -2.01 5.92 26.79
C LEU A 59 -2.38 4.85 25.76
N ILE A 60 -3.64 4.38 25.76
CA ILE A 60 -4.12 3.40 24.77
C ILE A 60 -4.08 3.99 23.36
N THR A 61 -4.47 5.25 23.20
CA THR A 61 -4.41 5.95 21.90
C THR A 61 -2.97 6.10 21.41
N ALA A 62 -2.03 6.39 22.31
CA ALA A 62 -0.61 6.49 21.99
C ALA A 62 -0.05 5.12 21.58
N ALA A 63 -0.31 4.07 22.35
CA ALA A 63 0.09 2.70 22.05
C ALA A 63 -0.45 2.22 20.69
N PHE A 64 -1.73 2.50 20.39
CA PHE A 64 -2.33 2.18 19.10
C PHE A 64 -1.64 2.91 17.93
N LYS A 65 -1.39 4.21 18.06
CA LYS A 65 -0.69 5.00 17.03
C LYS A 65 0.72 4.48 16.79
N GLU A 66 1.43 4.09 17.84
CA GLU A 66 2.80 3.60 17.72
C GLU A 66 2.86 2.21 17.07
N ALA A 67 1.96 1.31 17.44
CA ALA A 67 1.81 0.01 16.79
C ALA A 67 1.34 0.13 15.32
N ALA A 68 0.49 1.11 14.99
CA ALA A 68 0.08 1.42 13.62
C ALA A 68 1.22 1.96 12.75
N LYS A 69 2.10 2.80 13.32
CA LYS A 69 3.28 3.32 12.60
C LYS A 69 4.22 2.19 12.24
N LYS A 70 4.56 1.31 13.18
CA LYS A 70 5.51 0.20 12.97
C LYS A 70 5.00 -0.83 11.97
N THR A 71 3.69 -1.07 11.90
CA THR A 71 3.08 -1.92 10.86
C THR A 71 3.14 -1.26 9.47
N SER A 72 2.98 0.06 9.36
CA SER A 72 3.13 0.78 8.08
C SER A 72 4.59 1.00 7.65
N LYS A 73 5.54 1.06 8.60
CA LYS A 73 6.96 1.32 8.32
C LYS A 73 7.71 0.11 7.73
N ARG A 74 7.10 -1.09 7.76
CA ARG A 74 7.63 -2.28 7.06
C ARG A 74 7.62 -2.15 5.53
N SER A 75 7.04 -1.10 4.95
CA SER A 75 7.18 -0.85 3.51
C SER A 75 8.23 0.23 3.15
N SER A 76 8.74 1.01 4.09
CA SER A 76 9.84 1.95 3.80
C SER A 76 10.35 2.63 5.07
N LYS A 77 11.66 2.51 5.34
CA LYS A 77 12.45 3.45 6.15
C LYS A 77 12.34 3.34 7.68
N SER A 78 12.82 2.26 8.30
CA SER A 78 13.63 2.36 9.53
C SER A 78 14.20 1.01 9.97
N GLY A 79 15.52 0.84 9.81
CA GLY A 79 16.47 0.37 10.83
C GLY A 79 16.22 -0.90 11.65
N GLU A 80 15.17 -1.67 11.39
CA GLU A 80 14.99 -3.01 11.95
C GLU A 80 15.53 -3.97 10.89
N GLU A 81 16.45 -4.83 11.29
CA GLU A 81 17.09 -5.84 10.45
C GLU A 81 16.00 -6.78 9.94
N VAL A 82 15.34 -6.38 8.84
CA VAL A 82 14.52 -7.24 8.04
C VAL A 82 15.46 -8.37 7.68
N VAL A 83 15.30 -9.53 8.33
CA VAL A 83 15.95 -10.77 7.93
C VAL A 83 15.59 -10.93 6.46
N LYS A 84 16.50 -10.45 5.60
CA LYS A 84 16.37 -10.53 4.17
C LYS A 84 16.40 -12.00 3.92
N ARG A 85 15.23 -12.59 3.68
CA ARG A 85 15.11 -13.98 3.25
C ARG A 85 16.17 -14.20 2.19
N GLU A 86 16.93 -15.28 2.35
CA GLU A 86 18.00 -15.57 1.41
C GLU A 86 17.41 -15.55 -0.02
N PRO A 87 18.08 -14.89 -0.97
CA PRO A 87 17.61 -14.86 -2.34
C PRO A 87 17.43 -16.29 -2.84
N THR A 88 16.28 -16.58 -3.46
CA THR A 88 16.07 -17.87 -4.11
C THR A 88 17.11 -18.08 -5.22
N LYS A 89 17.41 -19.34 -5.56
CA LYS A 89 18.35 -19.69 -6.64
C LYS A 89 18.05 -18.94 -7.96
N TYR A 90 16.76 -18.82 -8.30
CA TYR A 90 16.29 -18.02 -9.45
C TYR A 90 16.67 -16.54 -9.33
N ASN A 91 16.46 -15.92 -8.16
CA ASN A 91 16.76 -14.50 -7.95
C ASN A 91 18.27 -14.21 -8.01
N ILE A 92 19.11 -15.16 -7.62
CA ILE A 92 20.56 -15.06 -7.76
C ILE A 92 20.93 -15.13 -9.24
N PHE A 93 20.46 -16.16 -9.94
CA PHE A 93 20.73 -16.38 -11.36
C PHE A 93 20.30 -15.18 -12.21
N VAL A 94 19.07 -14.70 -12.03
CA VAL A 94 18.54 -13.59 -12.84
C VAL A 94 19.33 -12.31 -12.59
N LYS A 95 19.79 -12.04 -11.36
CA LYS A 95 20.64 -10.88 -11.08
C LYS A 95 21.96 -10.97 -11.84
N GLU A 96 22.63 -12.11 -11.78
CA GLU A 96 23.91 -12.32 -12.49
C GLU A 96 23.73 -12.22 -14.00
N GLU A 97 22.68 -12.84 -14.52
CA GLU A 97 22.41 -12.87 -15.96
C GLU A 97 22.02 -11.51 -16.50
N ILE A 98 21.21 -10.73 -15.77
CA ILE A 98 20.91 -9.34 -16.15
C ILE A 98 22.16 -8.48 -16.12
N LEU A 99 23.08 -8.68 -15.17
CA LEU A 99 24.34 -7.92 -15.14
C LEU A 99 25.20 -8.21 -16.39
N LYS A 100 25.28 -9.47 -16.82
CA LYS A 100 25.95 -9.85 -18.08
C LYS A 100 25.26 -9.24 -19.29
N LEU A 101 23.94 -9.40 -19.39
CA LEU A 101 23.16 -8.88 -20.51
C LEU A 101 23.20 -7.34 -20.57
N LYS A 102 23.26 -6.66 -19.43
CA LYS A 102 23.42 -5.20 -19.34
C LYS A 102 24.83 -4.75 -19.75
N ALA A 103 25.86 -5.55 -19.48
CA ALA A 103 27.21 -5.28 -19.95
C ALA A 103 27.34 -5.46 -21.47
N GLU A 104 26.69 -6.48 -22.03
CA GLU A 104 26.66 -6.75 -23.47
C GLU A 104 25.72 -5.81 -24.24
N ASN A 105 24.62 -5.39 -23.61
CA ASN A 105 23.58 -4.57 -24.22
C ASN A 105 23.14 -3.45 -23.25
N PRO A 106 23.98 -2.41 -23.01
CA PRO A 106 23.64 -1.32 -22.11
C PRO A 106 22.46 -0.46 -22.60
N ASP A 107 22.12 -0.57 -23.88
CA ASP A 107 21.07 0.20 -24.56
C ASP A 107 19.67 -0.44 -24.46
N LYS A 108 19.61 -1.72 -24.07
CA LYS A 108 18.33 -2.44 -23.94
C LYS A 108 17.64 -2.11 -22.62
N GLN A 109 16.31 -2.01 -22.68
CA GLN A 109 15.47 -1.78 -21.52
C GLN A 109 15.59 -2.95 -20.52
N TYR A 110 15.62 -2.64 -19.21
CA TYR A 110 15.72 -3.64 -18.14
C TYR A 110 14.64 -4.73 -18.24
N LYS A 111 13.44 -4.39 -18.71
CA LYS A 111 12.34 -5.34 -18.93
C LYS A 111 12.70 -6.43 -19.94
N ASP A 112 13.41 -6.07 -21.01
CA ASP A 112 13.80 -7.02 -22.05
C ASP A 112 14.96 -7.89 -21.58
N LEU A 113 15.91 -7.31 -20.82
CA LEU A 113 16.98 -8.06 -20.17
C LEU A 113 16.42 -9.09 -19.17
N MET A 114 15.38 -8.72 -18.41
CA MET A 114 14.70 -9.62 -17.47
C MET A 114 14.03 -10.79 -18.19
N LYS A 115 13.36 -10.55 -19.33
CA LYS A 115 12.75 -11.61 -20.15
C LYS A 115 13.82 -12.60 -20.65
N MET A 116 14.89 -12.08 -21.24
CA MET A 116 16.01 -12.91 -21.73
C MET A 116 16.66 -13.73 -20.60
N ALA A 117 16.82 -13.15 -19.41
CA ALA A 117 17.33 -13.88 -18.25
C ALA A 117 16.36 -14.97 -17.76
N ALA A 118 15.04 -14.75 -17.85
CA ALA A 118 14.05 -15.77 -17.52
C ALA A 118 14.02 -16.92 -18.53
N ASP A 119 14.16 -16.61 -19.83
CA ASP A 119 14.24 -17.61 -20.90
C ASP A 119 15.47 -18.51 -20.73
N LYS A 120 16.65 -17.91 -20.48
CA LYS A 120 17.88 -18.65 -20.16
C LYS A 120 17.77 -19.51 -18.90
N TRP A 121 17.00 -19.08 -17.89
CA TRP A 121 16.74 -19.90 -16.71
C TRP A 121 15.89 -21.14 -17.02
N ASN A 122 14.89 -20.98 -17.88
CA ASN A 122 14.05 -22.10 -18.31
C ASN A 122 14.86 -23.10 -19.14
N GLU A 123 15.74 -22.63 -20.02
CA GLU A 123 16.69 -23.48 -20.76
C GLU A 123 17.64 -24.23 -19.83
N ASN A 124 18.22 -23.54 -18.84
CA ASN A 124 19.09 -24.15 -17.82
C ASN A 124 18.35 -25.20 -16.97
N LYS A 125 17.05 -25.00 -16.71
CA LYS A 125 16.22 -26.00 -16.02
C LYS A 125 15.87 -27.21 -16.87
N LEU A 126 15.81 -27.08 -18.19
CA LEU A 126 15.49 -28.16 -19.12
C LEU A 126 16.72 -28.97 -19.54
N ALA A 127 17.91 -28.38 -19.40
CA ALA A 127 19.19 -29.02 -19.70
C ALA A 127 19.76 -29.89 -18.56
N VAL A 128 19.07 -29.95 -17.40
CA VAL A 128 19.41 -30.73 -16.20
C VAL A 128 18.35 -31.79 -15.95
#